data_AF-A0A931RHU1-F1
#
_entry.id   AF-A0A931RHU1-F1
#
_cell.length_a   1.000
_cell.length_b   1.000
_cell.length_c   1.000
_cell.angle_alpha   90.00
_cell.angle_beta   90.00
_cell.angle_gamma   90.00
#
_symmetry.space_group_name_H-M   'P 1'
#
loop_
_entity.id
_entity.type
_entity.pdbx_description
1 polymer ?
#
loop_
_entity_poly.entity_id
_entity_poly.type
_entity_poly.pdbx_seq_one_letter_code
_entity_poly.pdbx_strand_id
1 'polypeptide(L)'
;SKQLAEKLWELIEPFAAYGFNKAHAASYGKVAYQTAYMKANYPVEYLAAILTADSGDTDKISIFVNEAKRMGIKVLPPDINESGTDFTVVSNDAIRFGLSSIKNFGDGISESIITERKTHGTYKTLSDFLSRIGSKNLNRKSLESLIKCGALDSLNNSRGTLINNIETLLSYHREATASAPQDSLFGAIAQPPTLQLPTNNKPVPLIDKLSWEKELLGIYVSGHPLDAHTAIAKKAALTIAKIKEERQSGMLVILPVLVTVVRTLLTKSGEKMAFITVEDTTDSIEAVIFPKLLKEHASIIIPGACMLAKGKVSIRNGEVTLAIEELKPL
;
A
#
# COMPACT_ATOMS: atom_id res chain seq x y z
N SER A 1 -41.65 -45.72 -25.18
CA SER A 1 -42.90 -46.21 -24.54
C SER A 1 -43.40 -45.13 -23.58
N LYS A 2 -44.70 -45.13 -23.24
CA LYS A 2 -45.29 -44.19 -22.27
C LYS A 2 -44.52 -44.17 -20.93
N GLN A 3 -44.15 -45.36 -20.45
CA GLN A 3 -43.37 -45.56 -19.23
C GLN A 3 -42.02 -44.83 -19.22
N LEU A 4 -41.36 -44.68 -20.37
CA LEU A 4 -40.10 -43.94 -20.46
C LEU A 4 -40.31 -42.42 -20.39
N ALA A 5 -41.39 -41.91 -20.99
CA ALA A 5 -41.72 -40.50 -20.96
C ALA A 5 -42.08 -40.03 -19.53
N GLU A 6 -42.84 -40.82 -18.78
CA GLU A 6 -43.19 -40.54 -17.38
C GLU A 6 -41.94 -40.48 -16.50
N LYS A 7 -41.03 -41.45 -16.65
CA LYS A 7 -39.74 -41.45 -15.92
C LYS A 7 -38.87 -40.23 -16.26
N LEU A 8 -38.86 -39.76 -17.52
CA LEU A 8 -38.12 -38.56 -17.90
C LEU A 8 -38.76 -37.29 -17.31
N TRP A 9 -40.09 -37.24 -17.24
CA TRP A 9 -40.80 -36.10 -16.66
C TRP A 9 -40.53 -35.96 -15.15
N GLU A 10 -40.54 -37.06 -14.42
CA GLU A 10 -40.18 -37.11 -12.99
C GLU A 10 -38.75 -36.61 -12.70
N LEU A 11 -37.85 -36.65 -13.70
CA LEU A 11 -36.52 -36.05 -13.59
C LEU A 11 -36.55 -34.55 -13.93
N ILE A 12 -37.32 -34.11 -14.91
CA ILE A 12 -37.32 -32.70 -15.36
C ILE A 12 -37.89 -31.76 -14.28
N GLU A 13 -38.98 -32.14 -13.62
CA GLU A 13 -39.68 -31.30 -12.63
C GLU A 13 -38.78 -30.83 -11.46
N PRO A 14 -38.02 -31.71 -10.75
CA PRO A 14 -37.09 -31.27 -9.72
C PRO A 14 -35.88 -30.50 -10.29
N PHE A 15 -35.40 -30.85 -11.50
CA PHE A 15 -34.30 -30.11 -12.14
C PHE A 15 -34.70 -28.70 -12.55
N ALA A 16 -35.95 -28.48 -12.96
CA ALA A 16 -36.44 -27.16 -13.35
C ALA A 16 -36.39 -26.14 -12.21
N ALA A 17 -36.54 -26.59 -10.95
CA ALA A 17 -36.39 -25.74 -9.76
C ALA A 17 -34.96 -25.17 -9.60
N TYR A 18 -33.95 -25.85 -10.15
CA TYR A 18 -32.53 -25.43 -10.13
C TYR A 18 -31.99 -25.15 -11.54
N GLY A 19 -32.85 -25.14 -12.56
CA GLY A 19 -32.47 -24.90 -13.95
C GLY A 19 -31.95 -23.47 -14.11
N PHE A 20 -30.74 -23.33 -14.62
CA PHE A 20 -30.11 -22.02 -14.78
C PHE A 20 -30.25 -21.50 -16.22
N ASN A 21 -30.40 -20.19 -16.37
CA ASN A 21 -30.51 -19.58 -17.69
C ASN A 21 -29.17 -19.65 -18.45
N LYS A 22 -29.13 -20.47 -19.51
CA LYS A 22 -27.92 -20.70 -20.31
C LYS A 22 -27.37 -19.42 -20.96
N ALA A 23 -28.23 -18.53 -21.46
CA ALA A 23 -27.79 -17.31 -22.14
C ALA A 23 -27.07 -16.35 -21.16
N HIS A 24 -27.59 -16.21 -19.94
CA HIS A 24 -26.97 -15.44 -18.87
C HIS A 24 -25.64 -16.07 -18.44
N ALA A 25 -25.62 -17.37 -18.16
CA ALA A 25 -24.39 -18.08 -17.76
C ALA A 25 -23.29 -18.01 -18.84
N ALA A 26 -23.64 -18.20 -20.11
CA ALA A 26 -22.67 -18.13 -21.20
C ALA A 26 -22.07 -16.73 -21.36
N SER A 27 -22.86 -15.68 -21.16
CA SER A 27 -22.40 -14.29 -21.25
C SER A 27 -21.37 -13.96 -20.16
N TYR A 28 -21.64 -14.31 -18.90
CA TYR A 28 -20.67 -14.13 -17.81
C TYR A 28 -19.49 -15.09 -17.90
N GLY A 29 -19.71 -16.33 -18.35
CA GLY A 29 -18.65 -17.30 -18.61
C GLY A 29 -17.63 -16.80 -19.64
N LYS A 30 -18.09 -16.07 -20.67
CA LYS A 30 -17.21 -15.42 -21.64
C LYS A 30 -16.31 -14.37 -20.98
N VAL A 31 -16.84 -13.53 -20.10
CA VAL A 31 -16.05 -12.51 -19.39
C VAL A 31 -15.02 -13.18 -18.48
N ALA A 32 -15.42 -14.21 -17.72
CA ALA A 32 -14.50 -14.97 -16.87
C ALA A 32 -13.38 -15.65 -17.69
N TYR A 33 -13.69 -16.19 -18.86
CA TYR A 33 -12.68 -16.74 -19.77
C TYR A 33 -11.72 -15.65 -20.27
N GLN A 34 -12.24 -14.49 -20.66
CA GLN A 34 -11.42 -13.37 -21.15
C GLN A 34 -10.47 -12.86 -20.06
N THR A 35 -10.92 -12.70 -18.82
CA THR A 35 -10.05 -12.26 -17.71
C THR A 35 -9.01 -13.32 -17.36
N ALA A 36 -9.39 -14.61 -17.34
CA ALA A 36 -8.45 -15.71 -17.15
C ALA A 36 -7.40 -15.77 -18.26
N TYR A 37 -7.81 -15.59 -19.52
CA TYR A 37 -6.90 -15.54 -20.66
C TYR A 37 -5.89 -14.39 -20.55
N MET A 38 -6.34 -13.18 -20.21
CA MET A 38 -5.45 -12.03 -20.02
C MET A 38 -4.48 -12.28 -18.86
N LYS A 39 -4.96 -12.79 -17.72
CA LYS A 39 -4.09 -13.12 -16.58
C LYS A 39 -3.05 -14.19 -16.92
N ALA A 40 -3.39 -15.17 -17.77
CA ALA A 40 -2.49 -16.26 -18.13
C ALA A 40 -1.42 -15.84 -19.15
N ASN A 41 -1.75 -14.95 -20.10
CA ASN A 41 -0.87 -14.61 -21.22
C ASN A 41 -0.21 -13.23 -21.11
N TYR A 42 -0.83 -12.29 -20.39
CA TYR A 42 -0.37 -10.91 -20.17
C TYR A 42 -0.49 -10.54 -18.68
N PRO A 43 0.18 -11.29 -17.78
CA PRO A 43 -0.07 -11.19 -16.34
C PRO A 43 0.29 -9.82 -15.76
N VAL A 44 1.32 -9.16 -16.28
CA VAL A 44 1.81 -7.87 -15.76
C VAL A 44 0.84 -6.75 -16.14
N GLU A 45 0.43 -6.69 -17.40
CA GLU A 45 -0.55 -5.73 -17.91
C GLU A 45 -1.92 -5.96 -17.26
N TYR A 46 -2.32 -7.23 -17.10
CA TYR A 46 -3.56 -7.59 -16.41
C TYR A 46 -3.56 -7.07 -14.97
N LEU A 47 -2.49 -7.32 -14.21
CA LEU A 47 -2.40 -6.85 -12.83
C LEU A 47 -2.32 -5.32 -12.75
N ALA A 48 -1.60 -4.66 -13.66
CA ALA A 48 -1.55 -3.19 -13.71
C ALA A 48 -2.94 -2.60 -14.00
N ALA A 49 -3.73 -3.22 -14.88
CA ALA A 49 -5.09 -2.79 -15.18
C ALA A 49 -6.03 -2.98 -13.98
N ILE A 50 -5.91 -4.11 -13.26
CA ILE A 50 -6.69 -4.37 -12.05
C ILE A 50 -6.33 -3.40 -10.92
N LEU A 51 -5.03 -3.18 -10.69
CA LEU A 51 -4.55 -2.20 -9.70
C LEU A 51 -5.04 -0.78 -10.01
N THR A 52 -5.07 -0.41 -11.29
CA THR A 52 -5.63 0.87 -11.75
C THR A 52 -7.13 0.97 -11.48
N ALA A 53 -7.89 -0.08 -11.81
CA ALA A 53 -9.34 -0.11 -11.64
C ALA A 53 -9.78 0.02 -10.17
N ASP A 54 -8.99 -0.52 -9.24
CA ASP A 54 -9.26 -0.47 -7.80
C ASP A 54 -8.33 0.50 -7.05
N SER A 55 -7.70 1.46 -7.73
CA SER A 55 -6.71 2.40 -7.16
C SER A 55 -7.24 3.29 -6.01
N GLY A 56 -8.56 3.40 -5.86
CA GLY A 56 -9.21 4.10 -4.75
C GLY A 56 -9.47 3.25 -3.51
N ASP A 57 -9.24 1.93 -3.57
CA ASP A 57 -9.55 0.98 -2.50
C ASP A 57 -8.26 0.30 -2.01
N THR A 58 -7.73 0.78 -0.89
CA THR A 58 -6.45 0.31 -0.34
C THR A 58 -6.48 -1.16 0.06
N ASP A 59 -7.64 -1.69 0.44
CA ASP A 59 -7.78 -3.07 0.87
C ASP A 59 -7.66 -4.00 -0.36
N LYS A 60 -8.32 -3.63 -1.47
CA LYS A 60 -8.17 -4.34 -2.74
C LYS A 60 -6.78 -4.23 -3.34
N ILE A 61 -6.16 -3.05 -3.32
CA ILE A 61 -4.77 -2.88 -3.78
C ILE A 61 -3.85 -3.84 -3.05
N SER A 62 -3.98 -3.96 -1.72
CA SER A 62 -3.19 -4.89 -0.92
C SER A 62 -3.33 -6.35 -1.40
N ILE A 63 -4.55 -6.79 -1.69
CA ILE A 63 -4.82 -8.13 -2.23
C ILE A 63 -4.09 -8.35 -3.57
N PHE A 64 -4.19 -7.38 -4.48
CA PHE A 64 -3.57 -7.51 -5.81
C PHE A 64 -2.04 -7.39 -5.79
N VAL A 65 -1.47 -6.58 -4.88
CA VAL A 65 -0.02 -6.53 -4.68
C VAL A 65 0.50 -7.86 -4.12
N ASN A 66 -0.22 -8.48 -3.19
CA ASN A 66 0.13 -9.82 -2.70
C ASN A 66 0.03 -10.88 -3.80
N GLU A 67 -0.97 -10.79 -4.67
CA GLU A 67 -1.09 -11.68 -5.83
C GLU A 67 0.05 -11.46 -6.85
N ALA A 68 0.41 -10.20 -7.13
CA ALA A 68 1.55 -9.87 -7.97
C ALA A 68 2.84 -10.48 -7.40
N LYS A 69 3.08 -10.32 -6.09
CA LYS A 69 4.21 -10.94 -5.38
C LYS A 69 4.19 -12.46 -5.50
N ARG A 70 3.03 -13.12 -5.35
CA ARG A 70 2.87 -14.56 -5.54
C ARG A 70 3.20 -15.02 -6.96
N MET A 71 2.87 -14.19 -7.96
CA MET A 71 3.18 -14.41 -9.37
C MET A 71 4.61 -14.02 -9.77
N GLY A 72 5.42 -13.52 -8.83
CA GLY A 72 6.80 -13.07 -9.09
C GLY A 72 6.90 -11.69 -9.74
N ILE A 73 5.81 -10.93 -9.78
CA ILE A 73 5.74 -9.59 -10.36
C ILE A 73 5.94 -8.55 -9.25
N LYS A 74 6.93 -7.68 -9.43
CA LYS A 74 7.28 -6.65 -8.47
C LYS A 74 6.35 -5.46 -8.61
N VAL A 75 5.77 -5.01 -7.51
CA VAL A 75 5.10 -3.71 -7.44
C VAL A 75 6.07 -2.75 -6.77
N LEU A 76 6.57 -1.78 -7.54
CA LEU A 76 7.60 -0.84 -7.16
C LEU A 76 6.98 0.49 -6.70
N PRO A 77 7.64 1.23 -5.78
CA PRO A 77 7.17 2.55 -5.36
C PRO A 77 7.09 3.48 -6.58
N PRO A 78 6.30 4.57 -6.49
CA PRO A 78 6.23 5.54 -7.57
C PRO A 78 7.64 6.09 -7.87
N ASP A 79 7.84 6.57 -9.10
CA ASP A 79 9.07 7.23 -9.53
C ASP A 79 8.71 8.33 -10.54
N ILE A 80 9.17 9.57 -10.31
CA ILE A 80 8.84 10.70 -11.19
C ILE A 80 9.35 10.54 -12.63
N ASN A 81 10.33 9.67 -12.89
CA ASN A 81 10.87 9.38 -14.21
C ASN A 81 10.19 8.20 -14.91
N GLU A 82 9.54 7.29 -14.18
CA GLU A 82 8.95 6.07 -14.76
C GLU A 82 7.43 6.00 -14.60
N SER A 83 6.87 6.42 -13.46
CA SER A 83 5.44 6.33 -13.18
C SER A 83 4.61 7.20 -14.13
N GLY A 84 3.50 6.65 -14.60
CA GLY A 84 2.40 7.40 -15.22
C GLY A 84 1.41 7.92 -14.19
N THR A 85 0.25 8.35 -14.67
CA THR A 85 -0.87 8.74 -13.81
C THR A 85 -1.30 7.53 -12.99
N ASP A 86 -1.58 6.43 -13.68
CA ASP A 86 -2.00 5.16 -13.09
C ASP A 86 -0.84 4.16 -12.96
N PHE A 87 -1.14 2.94 -12.48
CA PHE A 87 -0.15 1.87 -12.38
C PHE A 87 0.47 1.58 -13.75
N THR A 88 1.80 1.62 -13.81
CA THR A 88 2.54 1.63 -15.07
C THR A 88 3.41 0.39 -15.18
N VAL A 89 3.27 -0.36 -16.26
CA VAL A 89 4.17 -1.48 -16.59
C VAL A 89 5.50 -0.90 -17.06
N VAL A 90 6.59 -1.18 -16.34
CA VAL A 90 7.93 -0.67 -16.68
C VAL A 90 8.86 -1.76 -17.21
N SER A 91 8.53 -3.02 -16.96
CA SER A 91 9.26 -4.17 -17.51
C SER A 91 8.38 -5.43 -17.46
N ASN A 92 8.90 -6.54 -17.99
CA ASN A 92 8.21 -7.84 -18.00
C ASN A 92 7.97 -8.44 -16.61
N ASP A 93 8.54 -7.88 -15.55
CA ASP A 93 8.38 -8.36 -14.17
C ASP A 93 8.11 -7.24 -13.15
N ALA A 94 7.80 -6.01 -13.60
CA ALA A 94 7.61 -4.90 -12.69
C ALA A 94 6.55 -3.88 -13.11
N ILE A 95 5.77 -3.45 -12.11
CA ILE A 95 4.73 -2.43 -12.19
C ILE A 95 5.11 -1.32 -11.21
N ARG A 96 5.12 -0.06 -11.66
CA ARG A 96 5.28 1.12 -10.81
C ARG A 96 3.92 1.61 -10.33
N PHE A 97 3.85 2.05 -9.07
CA PHE A 97 2.72 2.81 -8.56
C PHE A 97 2.45 4.06 -9.42
N GLY A 98 1.17 4.32 -9.67
CA GLY A 98 0.73 5.56 -10.32
C GLY A 98 0.92 6.77 -9.41
N LEU A 99 1.22 7.93 -10.00
CA LEU A 99 1.35 9.18 -9.24
C LEU A 99 0.00 9.63 -8.66
N SER A 100 -1.13 9.34 -9.32
CA SER A 100 -2.48 9.66 -8.80
C SER A 100 -2.86 8.80 -7.58
N SER A 101 -2.25 7.63 -7.41
CA SER A 101 -2.53 6.71 -6.30
C SER A 101 -1.88 7.15 -4.98
N ILE A 102 -1.09 8.22 -4.98
CA ILE A 102 -0.47 8.78 -3.78
C ILE A 102 -1.54 9.58 -3.01
N LYS A 103 -1.88 9.16 -1.79
CA LYS A 103 -2.83 9.89 -0.93
C LYS A 103 -2.37 11.32 -0.71
N ASN A 104 -3.35 12.24 -0.75
CA ASN A 104 -3.13 13.67 -0.59
C ASN A 104 -2.23 14.31 -1.66
N PHE A 105 -1.98 13.63 -2.79
CA PHE A 105 -1.25 14.16 -3.93
C PHE A 105 -2.27 14.58 -5.00
N GLY A 106 -2.24 15.84 -5.42
CA GLY A 106 -3.24 16.37 -6.35
C GLY A 106 -2.97 15.96 -7.80
N ASP A 107 -4.03 15.58 -8.53
CA ASP A 107 -3.95 15.12 -9.93
C ASP A 107 -3.23 16.11 -10.86
N GLY A 108 -3.45 17.41 -10.67
CA GLY A 108 -2.79 18.44 -11.47
C GLY A 108 -1.26 18.45 -11.35
N ILE A 109 -0.71 17.99 -10.21
CA ILE A 109 0.73 17.89 -10.01
C ILE A 109 1.27 16.67 -10.76
N SER A 110 0.59 15.53 -10.64
CA SER A 110 0.91 14.31 -11.40
C SER A 110 0.96 14.60 -12.90
N GLU A 111 -0.09 15.25 -13.42
CA GLU A 111 -0.17 15.62 -14.84
C GLU A 111 0.94 16.60 -15.25
N SER A 112 1.24 17.60 -14.40
CA SER A 112 2.35 18.53 -14.64
C SER A 112 3.70 17.81 -14.72
N ILE A 113 3.97 16.86 -13.81
CA ILE A 113 5.22 16.09 -13.80
C ILE A 113 5.34 15.24 -15.07
N ILE A 114 4.26 14.57 -15.46
CA ILE A 114 4.24 13.67 -16.62
C ILE A 114 4.37 14.47 -17.93
N THR A 115 3.64 15.57 -18.06
CA THR A 115 3.66 16.42 -19.27
C THR A 115 5.01 17.07 -19.47
N GLU A 116 5.60 17.59 -18.39
CA GLU A 116 6.93 18.20 -18.41
C GLU A 116 8.00 17.15 -18.76
N ARG A 117 7.91 15.94 -18.20
CA ARG A 117 8.79 14.82 -18.55
C ARG A 117 8.66 14.39 -20.00
N LYS A 118 7.43 14.33 -20.54
CA LYS A 118 7.19 13.95 -21.95
C LYS A 118 7.74 14.98 -22.93
N THR A 119 7.68 16.27 -22.56
CA THR A 119 8.10 17.37 -23.44
C THR A 119 9.62 17.55 -23.43
N HIS A 120 10.26 17.49 -22.26
CA HIS A 120 11.68 17.84 -22.11
C HIS A 120 12.57 16.67 -21.64
N GLY A 121 12.02 15.45 -21.57
CA GLY A 121 12.74 14.24 -21.17
C GLY A 121 12.78 14.01 -19.65
N THR A 122 13.43 12.92 -19.24
CA THR A 122 13.60 12.52 -17.83
C THR A 122 14.34 13.58 -17.01
N TYR A 123 14.00 13.69 -15.74
CA TYR A 123 14.71 14.52 -14.77
C TYR A 123 16.06 13.88 -14.43
N LYS A 124 17.15 14.64 -14.57
CA LYS A 124 18.52 14.12 -14.37
C LYS A 124 19.00 14.27 -12.94
N THR A 125 18.58 15.34 -12.27
CA THR A 125 18.97 15.68 -10.90
C THR A 125 17.77 16.25 -10.15
N LEU A 126 17.85 16.30 -8.83
CA LEU A 126 16.82 16.93 -8.01
C LEU A 126 16.64 18.41 -8.36
N SER A 127 17.73 19.14 -8.62
CA SER A 127 17.67 20.55 -9.05
C SER A 127 16.98 20.70 -10.40
N ASP A 128 17.25 19.80 -11.36
CA ASP A 128 16.58 19.77 -12.67
C ASP A 128 15.06 19.60 -12.51
N PHE A 129 14.62 18.64 -11.70
CA PHE A 129 13.20 18.47 -11.34
C PHE A 129 12.59 19.74 -10.74
N LEU A 130 13.22 20.31 -9.70
CA LEU A 130 12.71 21.49 -9.01
C LEU A 130 12.69 22.75 -9.90
N SER A 131 13.57 22.86 -10.89
CA SER A 131 13.59 24.01 -11.82
C SER A 131 12.56 23.91 -12.96
N ARG A 132 12.12 22.70 -13.31
CA ARG A 132 11.26 22.44 -14.48
C ARG A 132 9.77 22.41 -14.15
N ILE A 133 9.40 21.93 -12.97
CA ILE A 133 8.00 21.94 -12.54
C ILE A 133 7.55 23.38 -12.28
N GLY A 134 6.36 23.75 -12.72
CA GLY A 134 5.84 25.11 -12.53
C GLY A 134 5.62 25.48 -11.06
N SER A 135 5.88 26.75 -10.70
CA SER A 135 5.85 27.28 -9.32
C SER A 135 4.54 27.08 -8.55
N LYS A 136 3.41 26.98 -9.25
CA LYS A 136 2.08 26.77 -8.64
C LYS A 136 1.79 25.29 -8.35
N ASN A 137 2.58 24.38 -8.91
CA ASN A 137 2.29 22.95 -8.91
C ASN A 137 3.05 22.19 -7.81
N LEU A 138 4.08 22.78 -7.17
CA LEU A 138 4.84 22.09 -6.13
C LEU A 138 4.84 22.89 -4.82
N ASN A 139 4.03 22.43 -3.86
CA ASN A 139 3.98 22.97 -2.51
C ASN A 139 4.67 22.02 -1.50
N ARG A 140 4.80 22.47 -0.24
CA ARG A 140 5.40 21.70 0.86
C ARG A 140 4.79 20.30 0.98
N LYS A 141 3.46 20.20 1.06
CA LYS A 141 2.75 18.94 1.25
C LYS A 141 3.02 17.97 0.10
N SER A 142 2.96 18.45 -1.14
CA SER A 142 3.22 17.63 -2.33
C SER A 142 4.66 17.15 -2.40
N LEU A 143 5.63 18.01 -2.07
CA LEU A 143 7.03 17.64 -2.03
C LEU A 143 7.32 16.63 -0.91
N GLU A 144 6.74 16.81 0.29
CA GLU A 144 6.81 15.81 1.36
C GLU A 144 6.27 14.46 0.90
N SER A 145 5.10 14.44 0.25
CA SER A 145 4.51 13.19 -0.25
C SER A 145 5.43 12.49 -1.25
N LEU A 146 5.97 13.20 -2.25
CA LEU A 146 6.90 12.64 -3.24
C LEU A 146 8.16 12.06 -2.60
N ILE A 147 8.72 12.74 -1.59
CA ILE A 147 9.88 12.25 -0.85
C ILE A 147 9.51 11.00 -0.05
N LYS A 148 8.44 11.07 0.73
CA LYS A 148 8.01 10.03 1.68
C LYS A 148 7.59 8.73 0.98
N CYS A 149 6.90 8.82 -0.16
CA CYS A 149 6.49 7.66 -0.95
C CYS A 149 7.61 7.08 -1.84
N GLY A 150 8.77 7.73 -1.93
CA GLY A 150 9.91 7.27 -2.72
C GLY A 150 9.96 7.71 -4.17
N ALA A 151 9.05 8.59 -4.60
CA ALA A 151 9.01 9.09 -5.97
C ALA A 151 10.28 9.80 -6.43
N LEU A 152 11.09 10.32 -5.50
CA LEU A 152 12.35 11.02 -5.77
C LEU A 152 13.60 10.16 -5.52
N ASP A 153 13.45 8.89 -5.15
CA ASP A 153 14.58 8.04 -4.76
C ASP A 153 15.61 7.89 -5.91
N SER A 154 15.17 7.88 -7.17
CA SER A 154 16.05 7.81 -8.34
C SER A 154 16.93 9.06 -8.54
N LEU A 155 16.53 10.22 -7.99
CA LEU A 155 17.29 11.46 -8.06
C LEU A 155 18.15 11.71 -6.82
N ASN A 156 17.74 11.13 -5.68
CA ASN A 156 18.47 11.24 -4.42
C ASN A 156 18.07 10.10 -3.47
N ASN A 157 19.05 9.31 -3.03
CA ASN A 157 18.81 8.13 -2.19
C ASN A 157 18.54 8.44 -0.70
N SER A 158 18.56 9.71 -0.27
CA SER A 158 18.43 10.10 1.14
C SER A 158 17.13 10.89 1.41
N ARG A 159 16.00 10.17 1.53
CA ARG A 159 14.69 10.75 1.91
C ARG A 159 14.78 11.66 3.14
N GLY A 160 15.57 11.29 4.15
CA GLY A 160 15.75 12.08 5.38
C GLY A 160 16.46 13.42 5.14
N THR A 161 17.45 13.45 4.24
CA THR A 161 18.09 14.71 3.82
C THR A 161 17.06 15.63 3.18
N LEU A 162 16.22 15.09 2.30
CA LEU A 162 15.22 15.89 1.59
C LEU A 162 14.15 16.45 2.53
N ILE A 163 13.63 15.61 3.46
CA ILE A 163 12.64 16.05 4.45
C ILE A 163 13.21 17.13 5.38
N ASN A 164 14.42 16.93 5.92
CA ASN A 164 15.01 17.88 6.86
C ASN A 164 15.37 19.23 6.21
N ASN A 165 15.53 19.27 4.89
CA ASN A 165 15.90 20.46 4.13
C ASN A 165 14.77 20.93 3.20
N ILE A 166 13.52 20.56 3.48
CA ILE A 166 12.41 20.84 2.58
C ILE A 166 12.21 22.34 2.32
N GLU A 167 12.47 23.20 3.30
CA GLU A 167 12.38 24.65 3.13
C GLU A 167 13.43 25.16 2.13
N THR A 168 14.63 24.60 2.16
CA THR A 168 15.70 24.90 1.18
C THR A 168 15.28 24.47 -0.21
N LEU A 169 14.68 23.27 -0.36
CA LEU A 169 14.16 22.79 -1.65
C LEU A 169 13.05 23.71 -2.19
N LEU A 170 12.14 24.16 -1.33
CA LEU A 170 11.06 25.06 -1.71
C LEU A 170 11.54 26.48 -2.03
N SER A 171 12.57 26.99 -1.34
CA SER A 171 13.19 28.28 -1.67
C SER A 171 13.86 28.19 -3.04
N TYR A 172 14.66 27.14 -3.25
CA TYR A 172 15.30 26.86 -4.53
C TYR A 172 14.29 26.79 -5.67
N HIS A 173 13.22 26.02 -5.50
CA HIS A 173 12.15 25.89 -6.49
C HIS A 173 11.52 27.25 -6.83
N ARG A 174 11.20 28.07 -5.81
CA ARG A 174 10.63 29.41 -6.02
C ARG A 174 11.57 30.34 -6.76
N GLU A 175 12.86 30.31 -6.45
CA GLU A 175 13.88 31.13 -7.12
C GLU A 175 14.11 30.66 -8.57
N ALA A 176 14.22 29.34 -8.79
CA ALA A 176 14.48 28.75 -10.11
C ALA A 176 13.31 28.90 -11.08
N THR A 177 12.08 29.02 -10.56
CA THR A 177 10.84 29.14 -11.36
C THR A 177 10.25 30.55 -11.35
N ALA A 178 10.93 31.50 -10.71
CA ALA A 178 10.52 32.90 -10.73
C ALA A 178 10.57 33.44 -12.16
N SER A 179 9.47 34.04 -12.62
CA SER A 179 9.46 34.75 -13.89
C SER A 179 10.48 35.88 -13.83
N ALA A 180 11.36 35.96 -14.84
CA ALA A 180 12.29 37.07 -14.97
C ALA A 180 11.48 38.39 -15.00
N PRO A 181 11.87 39.42 -14.22
CA PRO A 181 11.19 40.70 -14.27
C PRO A 181 11.26 41.24 -15.70
N GLN A 182 10.07 41.58 -16.24
CA GLN A 182 9.82 41.87 -17.65
C GLN A 182 10.63 43.07 -18.22
N ASP A 183 11.36 43.80 -17.36
CA ASP A 183 12.17 44.99 -17.69
C ASP A 183 13.66 44.91 -17.29
N SER A 184 14.17 43.74 -16.87
CA SER A 184 15.56 43.66 -16.39
C SER A 184 16.53 43.23 -17.49
N LEU A 185 17.25 44.21 -18.06
CA LEU A 185 18.44 43.99 -18.90
C LEU A 185 19.55 43.21 -18.17
N PHE A 186 19.50 43.13 -16.83
CA PHE A 186 20.40 42.36 -15.97
C PHE A 186 19.95 40.91 -15.72
N GLY A 187 18.73 40.53 -16.12
CA GLY A 187 18.22 39.16 -15.95
C GLY A 187 19.02 38.11 -16.74
N ALA A 188 19.69 38.52 -17.83
CA ALA A 188 20.50 37.64 -18.66
C ALA A 188 21.86 37.24 -18.04
N ILE A 189 22.25 37.83 -16.90
CA ILE A 189 23.54 37.58 -16.23
C ILE A 189 23.34 36.79 -14.92
N ALA A 190 22.10 36.55 -14.48
CA ALA A 190 21.83 35.79 -13.27
C ALA A 190 22.25 34.31 -13.48
N GLN A 191 23.27 33.87 -12.74
CA GLN A 191 23.61 32.45 -12.71
C GLN A 191 22.42 31.66 -12.14
N PRO A 192 22.14 30.46 -12.69
CA PRO A 192 21.10 29.62 -12.13
C PRO A 192 21.39 29.35 -10.65
N PRO A 193 20.37 29.40 -9.77
CA PRO A 193 20.57 29.09 -8.36
C PRO A 193 21.19 27.70 -8.23
N THR A 194 22.05 27.53 -7.24
CA THR A 194 22.69 26.24 -6.95
C THR A 194 22.02 25.61 -5.73
N LEU A 195 21.50 24.39 -5.89
CA LEU A 195 20.92 23.66 -4.77
C LEU A 195 22.05 23.05 -3.92
N GLN A 196 22.19 23.52 -2.69
CA GLN A 196 23.14 22.98 -1.72
C GLN A 196 22.40 22.23 -0.61
N LEU A 197 22.74 20.95 -0.44
CA LEU A 197 22.21 20.09 0.62
C LEU A 197 23.37 19.54 1.47
N PRO A 198 23.16 19.33 2.78
CA PRO A 198 24.16 18.68 3.62
C PRO A 198 24.45 17.26 3.12
N THR A 199 25.74 16.89 3.07
CA THR A 199 26.18 15.56 2.62
C THR A 199 26.20 14.51 3.72
N ASN A 200 26.19 14.93 4.99
CA ASN A 200 26.36 14.04 6.13
C ASN A 200 25.07 13.92 6.94
N ASN A 201 24.19 12.99 6.54
CA ASN A 201 22.91 12.77 7.20
C ASN A 201 22.73 11.30 7.60
N LYS A 202 22.14 11.09 8.78
CA LYS A 202 21.77 9.75 9.24
C LYS A 202 20.70 9.16 8.30
N PRO A 203 20.85 7.88 7.89
CA PRO A 203 19.80 7.20 7.14
C PRO A 203 18.50 7.20 7.93
N VAL A 204 17.37 7.40 7.24
CA VAL A 204 16.04 7.21 7.83
C VAL A 204 15.90 5.73 8.18
N PRO A 205 15.51 5.38 9.43
CA PRO A 205 15.17 4.01 9.81
C PRO A 205 14.17 3.39 8.83
N LEU A 206 14.35 2.11 8.50
CA LEU A 206 13.47 1.41 7.56
C LEU A 206 12.00 1.46 8.02
N ILE A 207 11.76 1.34 9.33
CA ILE A 207 10.41 1.38 9.90
C ILE A 207 9.69 2.71 9.60
N ASP A 208 10.41 3.84 9.64
CA ASP A 208 9.83 5.15 9.35
C ASP A 208 9.49 5.27 7.86
N LYS A 209 10.37 4.77 6.98
CA LYS A 209 10.08 4.72 5.53
C LYS A 209 8.85 3.88 5.21
N LEU A 210 8.77 2.70 5.82
CA LEU A 210 7.63 1.78 5.67
C LEU A 210 6.35 2.42 6.21
N SER A 211 6.41 3.11 7.34
CA SER A 211 5.28 3.87 7.89
C SER A 211 4.80 4.94 6.91
N TRP A 212 5.70 5.67 6.28
CA TRP A 212 5.35 6.68 5.27
C TRP A 212 4.72 6.06 4.01
N GLU A 213 5.22 4.91 3.56
CA GLU A 213 4.63 4.19 2.43
C GLU A 213 3.22 3.71 2.78
N LYS A 214 3.01 3.15 3.97
CA LYS A 214 1.68 2.75 4.44
C LYS A 214 0.72 3.94 4.51
N GLU A 215 1.19 5.08 5.01
CA GLU A 215 0.40 6.31 5.13
C GLU A 215 -0.02 6.84 3.75
N LEU A 216 0.91 6.92 2.80
CA LEU A 216 0.70 7.59 1.51
C LEU A 216 0.21 6.67 0.40
N LEU A 217 0.63 5.41 0.39
CA LEU A 217 0.31 4.42 -0.63
C LEU A 217 -0.71 3.39 -0.15
N GLY A 218 -1.02 3.36 1.15
CA GLY A 218 -1.96 2.42 1.76
C GLY A 218 -1.37 1.03 2.05
N ILE A 219 -0.19 0.74 1.50
CA ILE A 219 0.52 -0.53 1.64
C ILE A 219 2.02 -0.30 1.84
N TYR A 220 2.71 -1.34 2.30
CA TYR A 220 4.17 -1.32 2.33
C TYR A 220 4.72 -1.85 1.00
N VAL A 221 5.45 -1.01 0.27
CA VAL A 221 5.91 -1.34 -1.08
C VAL A 221 7.35 -1.84 -1.07
N SER A 222 8.21 -1.24 -0.26
CA SER A 222 9.64 -1.57 -0.17
C SER A 222 9.96 -2.80 0.70
N GLY A 223 8.97 -3.38 1.38
CA GLY A 223 9.12 -4.53 2.27
C GLY A 223 8.06 -4.51 3.37
N HIS A 224 8.06 -5.46 4.30
CA HIS A 224 7.19 -5.43 5.48
C HIS A 224 8.05 -5.32 6.75
N PRO A 225 7.62 -4.64 7.83
CA PRO A 225 8.40 -4.58 9.07
C PRO A 225 8.77 -5.96 9.65
N LEU A 226 7.89 -6.95 9.49
CA LEU A 226 8.15 -8.35 9.87
C LEU A 226 9.20 -9.06 8.99
N ASP A 227 9.63 -8.50 7.87
CA ASP A 227 10.64 -9.13 7.01
C ASP A 227 12.00 -9.26 7.74
N ALA A 228 12.27 -8.37 8.70
CA ALA A 228 13.43 -8.47 9.59
C ALA A 228 13.39 -9.73 10.49
N HIS A 229 12.21 -10.33 10.69
CA HIS A 229 11.97 -11.46 11.58
C HIS A 229 11.46 -12.71 10.84
N THR A 230 11.79 -12.85 9.55
CA THR A 230 11.36 -13.97 8.69
C THR A 230 11.62 -15.36 9.26
N ALA A 231 12.69 -15.55 10.03
CA ALA A 231 12.99 -16.84 10.66
C ALA A 231 11.93 -17.25 11.71
N ILE A 232 11.33 -16.27 12.41
CA ILE A 232 10.25 -16.49 13.37
C ILE A 232 8.91 -16.59 12.63
N ALA A 233 8.69 -15.75 11.62
CA ALA A 233 7.51 -15.81 10.75
C ALA A 233 7.33 -17.18 10.08
N LYS A 234 8.42 -17.78 9.58
CA LYS A 234 8.38 -19.13 8.98
C LYS A 234 8.05 -20.25 9.97
N LYS A 235 8.20 -20.02 11.28
CA LYS A 235 7.82 -20.98 12.32
C LYS A 235 6.36 -20.87 12.71
N ALA A 236 5.68 -19.77 12.36
CA ALA A 236 4.26 -19.63 12.56
C ALA A 236 3.51 -20.58 11.61
N ALA A 237 2.65 -21.42 12.16
CA ALA A 237 1.89 -22.41 11.38
C ALA A 237 0.68 -21.81 10.65
N LEU A 238 0.25 -20.62 11.06
CA LEU A 238 -0.95 -19.93 10.57
C LEU A 238 -0.62 -18.49 10.22
N THR A 239 -1.44 -17.91 9.35
CA THR A 239 -1.45 -16.48 9.01
C THR A 239 -2.79 -15.87 9.39
N ILE A 240 -2.85 -14.54 9.51
CA ILE A 240 -4.09 -13.84 9.86
C ILE A 240 -5.18 -14.09 8.80
N ALA A 241 -4.82 -14.06 7.51
CA ALA A 241 -5.77 -14.36 6.44
C ALA A 241 -6.43 -15.74 6.62
N LYS A 242 -5.62 -16.76 6.93
CA LYS A 242 -6.11 -18.14 7.13
C LYS A 242 -6.98 -18.26 8.39
N ILE A 243 -6.64 -17.56 9.46
CA ILE A 243 -7.46 -17.52 10.69
C ILE A 243 -8.84 -16.92 10.41
N LYS A 244 -8.90 -15.85 9.61
CA LYS A 244 -10.18 -15.24 9.20
C LYS A 244 -10.99 -16.14 8.27
N GLU A 245 -10.35 -16.95 7.44
CA GLU A 245 -11.00 -17.92 6.57
C GLU A 245 -11.59 -19.08 7.37
N GLU A 246 -10.82 -19.68 8.28
CA GLU A 246 -11.25 -20.85 9.07
C GLU A 246 -12.32 -20.50 10.11
N ARG A 247 -12.32 -19.26 10.63
CA ARG A 247 -13.29 -18.75 11.62
C ARG A 247 -13.48 -19.70 12.83
N GLN A 248 -12.42 -20.36 13.29
CA GLN A 248 -12.52 -21.32 14.39
C GLN A 248 -12.41 -20.62 15.76
N SER A 249 -13.54 -20.35 16.40
CA SER A 249 -13.58 -19.76 17.75
C SER A 249 -12.88 -20.65 18.78
N GLY A 250 -12.12 -20.05 19.68
CA GLY A 250 -11.37 -20.71 20.75
C GLY A 250 -10.01 -21.28 20.32
N MET A 251 -9.68 -21.27 19.02
CA MET A 251 -8.38 -21.73 18.53
C MET A 251 -7.24 -20.89 19.13
N LEU A 252 -6.25 -21.56 19.71
CA LEU A 252 -5.04 -20.92 20.20
C LEU A 252 -4.07 -20.68 19.04
N VAL A 253 -3.59 -19.46 18.90
CA VAL A 253 -2.66 -19.05 17.84
C VAL A 253 -1.44 -18.36 18.42
N ILE A 254 -0.29 -18.54 17.75
CA ILE A 254 0.96 -17.85 18.05
C ILE A 254 1.47 -17.27 16.73
N LEU A 255 1.53 -15.94 16.65
CA LEU A 255 1.80 -15.22 15.40
C LEU A 255 2.81 -14.09 15.65
N PRO A 256 3.82 -13.91 14.79
CA PRO A 256 4.54 -12.66 14.71
C PRO A 256 3.66 -11.62 14.02
N VAL A 257 3.49 -10.49 14.66
CA VAL A 257 2.60 -9.43 14.22
C VAL A 257 3.23 -8.06 14.40
N LEU A 258 2.85 -7.13 13.54
CA LEU A 258 3.12 -5.71 13.68
C LEU A 258 1.91 -5.04 14.34
N VAL A 259 2.14 -4.30 15.42
CA VAL A 259 1.10 -3.48 16.04
C VAL A 259 0.92 -2.20 15.21
N THR A 260 -0.27 -1.95 14.68
CA THR A 260 -0.54 -0.77 13.82
C THR A 260 -1.36 0.29 14.54
N VAL A 261 -2.34 -0.12 15.34
CA VAL A 261 -3.24 0.77 16.06
C VAL A 261 -3.30 0.35 17.51
N VAL A 262 -3.32 1.32 18.43
CA VAL A 262 -3.53 1.09 19.86
C VAL A 262 -4.57 2.07 20.38
N ARG A 263 -5.68 1.54 20.91
CA ARG A 263 -6.76 2.31 21.53
C ARG A 263 -7.01 1.81 22.94
N THR A 264 -6.69 2.63 23.94
CA THR A 264 -6.94 2.29 25.34
C THR A 264 -8.31 2.79 25.79
N LEU A 265 -9.08 1.92 26.44
CA LEU A 265 -10.40 2.23 26.99
C LEU A 265 -10.47 1.79 28.46
N LEU A 266 -11.38 2.39 29.22
CA LEU A 266 -11.71 1.92 30.57
C LEU A 266 -12.82 0.89 30.50
N THR A 267 -12.66 -0.22 31.21
CA THR A 267 -13.71 -1.21 31.41
C THR A 267 -14.81 -0.64 32.30
N LYS A 268 -15.95 -1.34 32.38
CA LYS A 268 -17.02 -1.04 33.35
C LYS A 268 -16.53 -1.06 34.80
N SER A 269 -15.46 -1.81 35.11
CA SER A 269 -14.81 -1.86 36.42
C SER A 269 -13.79 -0.73 36.64
N GLY A 270 -13.59 0.17 35.67
CA GLY A 270 -12.62 1.27 35.75
C GLY A 270 -11.17 0.88 35.45
N GLU A 271 -10.91 -0.36 35.03
CA GLU A 271 -9.56 -0.80 34.65
C GLU A 271 -9.25 -0.50 33.18
N LYS A 272 -8.00 -0.18 32.85
CA LYS A 272 -7.60 0.08 31.46
C LYS A 272 -7.49 -1.24 30.68
N MET A 273 -8.13 -1.31 29.53
CA MET A 273 -7.94 -2.35 28.50
C MET A 273 -7.51 -1.70 27.18
N ALA A 274 -6.95 -2.48 26.25
CA ALA A 274 -6.58 -1.96 24.93
C ALA A 274 -7.21 -2.80 23.81
N PHE A 275 -7.78 -2.11 22.83
CA PHE A 275 -8.06 -2.67 21.51
C PHE A 275 -6.90 -2.27 20.61
N ILE A 276 -6.27 -3.26 20.00
CA ILE A 276 -5.16 -3.06 19.07
C ILE A 276 -5.53 -3.65 17.71
N THR A 277 -4.97 -3.08 16.66
CA THR A 277 -4.94 -3.73 15.35
C THR A 277 -3.55 -4.29 15.17
N VAL A 278 -3.48 -5.57 14.81
CA VAL A 278 -2.23 -6.25 14.51
C VAL A 278 -2.28 -6.78 13.09
N GLU A 279 -1.16 -6.72 12.37
CA GLU A 279 -1.09 -7.24 11.01
C GLU A 279 0.14 -8.13 10.79
N ASP A 280 0.00 -9.04 9.85
CA ASP A 280 1.08 -9.84 9.29
C ASP A 280 1.22 -9.51 7.80
N THR A 281 2.07 -10.24 7.08
CA THR A 281 2.27 -10.01 5.64
C THR A 281 1.04 -10.38 4.79
N THR A 282 -0.01 -10.94 5.38
CA THR A 282 -1.19 -11.46 4.66
C THR A 282 -2.45 -10.64 4.91
N ASP A 283 -2.69 -10.19 6.15
CA ASP A 283 -3.89 -9.44 6.54
C ASP A 283 -3.71 -8.77 7.92
N SER A 284 -4.69 -7.98 8.34
CA SER A 284 -4.79 -7.34 9.65
C SER A 284 -5.98 -7.89 10.46
N ILE A 285 -5.89 -7.91 11.78
CA ILE A 285 -6.96 -8.37 12.67
C ILE A 285 -7.03 -7.51 13.93
N GLU A 286 -8.24 -7.25 14.40
CA GLU A 286 -8.44 -6.62 15.70
C GLU A 286 -8.15 -7.60 16.83
N ALA A 287 -7.46 -7.11 17.84
CA ALA A 287 -7.13 -7.87 19.03
C ALA A 287 -7.42 -7.08 20.31
N VAL A 288 -7.78 -7.79 21.37
CA VAL A 288 -8.03 -7.24 22.70
C VAL A 288 -6.94 -7.66 23.67
N ILE A 289 -6.42 -6.69 24.40
CA ILE A 289 -5.49 -6.86 25.53
C ILE A 289 -6.24 -6.51 26.80
N PHE A 290 -6.42 -7.51 27.67
CA PHE A 290 -7.11 -7.35 28.94
C PHE A 290 -6.24 -6.60 29.98
N PRO A 291 -6.85 -6.01 31.02
CA PRO A 291 -6.16 -5.10 31.92
C PRO A 291 -4.90 -5.65 32.60
N LYS A 292 -4.91 -6.93 32.97
CA LYS A 292 -3.73 -7.58 33.58
C LYS A 292 -2.51 -7.51 32.65
N LEU A 293 -2.69 -7.97 31.41
CA LEU A 293 -1.62 -8.00 30.41
C LEU A 293 -1.21 -6.58 29.98
N LEU A 294 -2.16 -5.65 29.88
CA LEU A 294 -1.87 -4.26 29.54
C LEU A 294 -1.01 -3.58 30.62
N LYS A 295 -1.30 -3.81 31.91
CA LYS A 295 -0.52 -3.26 33.03
C LYS A 295 0.93 -3.75 33.00
N GLU A 296 1.15 -5.03 32.65
CA GLU A 296 2.48 -5.64 32.59
C GLU A 296 3.32 -5.18 31.38
N HIS A 297 2.67 -4.92 30.24
CA HIS A 297 3.35 -4.70 28.96
C HIS A 297 3.05 -3.34 28.28
N ALA A 298 2.51 -2.36 29.01
CA ALA A 298 2.09 -1.08 28.42
C ALA A 298 3.19 -0.35 27.63
N SER A 299 4.45 -0.46 28.04
CA SER A 299 5.58 0.25 27.41
C SER A 299 5.98 -0.30 26.03
N ILE A 300 5.62 -1.55 25.73
CA ILE A 300 5.99 -2.22 24.47
C ILE A 300 4.81 -2.32 23.49
N ILE A 301 3.59 -1.99 23.93
CA ILE A 301 2.39 -1.98 23.10
C ILE A 301 2.25 -0.59 22.46
N ILE A 302 3.05 -0.34 21.43
CA ILE A 302 3.05 0.90 20.67
C ILE A 302 2.91 0.61 19.17
N PRO A 303 2.30 1.51 18.38
CA PRO A 303 2.31 1.41 16.92
C PRO A 303 3.74 1.27 16.38
N GLY A 304 3.94 0.38 15.41
CA GLY A 304 5.24 0.05 14.84
C GLY A 304 5.99 -1.09 15.53
N ALA A 305 5.55 -1.54 16.71
CA ALA A 305 6.21 -2.62 17.43
C ALA A 305 5.96 -3.99 16.76
N CYS A 306 7.05 -4.71 16.44
CA CYS A 306 7.00 -6.11 16.01
C CYS A 306 6.98 -7.02 17.24
N MET A 307 5.96 -7.86 17.35
CA MET A 307 5.64 -8.64 18.55
C MET A 307 5.30 -10.08 18.19
N LEU A 308 5.69 -11.04 19.04
CA LEU A 308 5.15 -12.38 19.05
C LEU A 308 3.91 -12.39 19.95
N ALA A 309 2.74 -12.53 19.34
CA ALA A 309 1.46 -12.55 20.02
C ALA A 309 0.95 -13.99 20.15
N LYS A 310 0.60 -14.39 21.37
CA LYS A 310 -0.15 -15.60 21.66
C LYS A 310 -1.54 -15.22 22.12
N GLY A 311 -2.56 -15.81 21.50
CA GLY A 311 -3.94 -15.48 21.83
C GLY A 311 -4.94 -16.50 21.33
N LYS A 312 -6.21 -16.30 21.67
CA LYS A 312 -7.33 -17.13 21.22
C LYS A 312 -8.19 -16.39 20.21
N VAL A 313 -8.58 -17.10 19.15
CA VAL A 313 -9.56 -16.61 18.18
C VAL A 313 -10.91 -16.45 18.87
N SER A 314 -11.55 -15.30 18.67
CA SER A 314 -12.85 -14.95 19.23
C SER A 314 -13.72 -14.38 18.11
N ILE A 315 -14.97 -14.82 18.01
CA ILE A 315 -15.94 -14.28 17.06
C ILE A 315 -16.88 -13.34 17.82
N ARG A 316 -16.89 -12.05 17.46
CA ARG A 316 -17.78 -11.05 18.06
C ARG A 316 -18.51 -10.31 16.96
N ASN A 317 -19.83 -10.23 17.04
CA ASN A 317 -20.69 -9.57 16.04
C ASN A 317 -20.45 -10.06 14.60
N GLY A 318 -20.04 -11.32 14.41
CA GLY A 318 -19.72 -11.89 13.10
C GLY A 318 -18.29 -11.61 12.60
N GLU A 319 -17.51 -10.82 13.34
CA GLU A 319 -16.10 -10.53 13.03
C GLU A 319 -15.14 -11.42 13.82
N VAL A 320 -14.06 -11.83 13.16
CA VAL A 320 -12.99 -12.62 13.78
C VAL A 320 -12.00 -11.68 14.44
N THR A 321 -11.77 -11.88 15.73
CA THR A 321 -10.88 -11.07 16.58
C THR A 321 -9.92 -11.98 17.36
N LEU A 322 -8.87 -11.41 17.94
CA LEU A 322 -7.96 -12.13 18.84
C LEU A 322 -8.07 -11.64 20.27
N ALA A 323 -8.20 -12.56 21.23
CA ALA A 323 -8.00 -12.27 22.64
C ALA A 323 -6.55 -12.61 23.00
N ILE A 324 -5.72 -11.60 23.24
CA ILE A 324 -4.30 -11.78 23.51
C ILE A 324 -4.08 -12.27 24.94
N GLU A 325 -3.33 -13.37 25.07
CA GLU A 325 -2.96 -13.98 26.34
C GLU A 325 -1.51 -13.65 26.74
N GLU A 326 -0.60 -13.51 25.77
CA GLU A 326 0.82 -13.22 26.00
C GLU A 326 1.42 -12.43 24.82
N LEU A 327 2.33 -11.50 25.10
CA LEU A 327 3.02 -10.68 24.12
C LEU A 327 4.51 -10.59 24.44
N LYS A 328 5.36 -10.77 23.42
CA LYS A 328 6.82 -10.61 23.53
C LYS A 328 7.34 -9.78 22.36
N PRO A 329 8.26 -8.82 22.57
CA PRO A 329 8.96 -8.16 21.47
C PRO A 329 9.73 -9.17 20.62
N LEU A 330 9.81 -8.91 19.31
CA LEU A 330 10.62 -9.67 18.36
C LEU A 330 12.03 -9.11 18.21
#